data_AF-A0A535W0I0-F1
#
_entry.id   AF-A0A535W0I0-F1
#
_cell.length_a   1.000
_cell.length_b   1.000
_cell.length_c   1.000
_cell.angle_alpha   90.00
_cell.angle_beta   90.00
_cell.angle_gamma   90.00
#
_symmetry.space_group_name_H-M   'P 1'
#
loop_
_entity.id
_entity.type
_entity.pdbx_description
1 polymer ?
#
loop_
_entity_poly.entity_id
_entity_poly.type
_entity_poly.pdbx_seq_one_letter_code
_entity_poly.pdbx_strand_id
1 'polypeptide(L)'
;MDDRGAPHLDLDEFLGMLPHLESADLLALSAAYQEGDAGARAAARTEASAAAGKSRLGDELSRLQGSIIQWAGSDVAASAAWTFASVRPDQVLHDLRVQAVPPLLDAATVLLLGPALSEESRDTLLRPLWSAVTEP
;
A
#
# COMPACT_ATOMS: atom_id res chain seq x y z
N MET A 1 10.09 20.12 19.61
CA MET A 1 10.48 18.71 19.44
C MET A 1 9.14 18.00 19.28
N ASP A 2 8.59 18.10 18.07
CA ASP A 2 7.24 17.64 17.79
C ASP A 2 7.31 16.13 17.60
N ASP A 3 6.99 15.42 18.67
CA ASP A 3 6.61 14.02 18.64
C ASP A 3 5.28 13.92 17.88
N ARG A 4 5.33 14.10 16.55
CA ARG A 4 4.23 13.69 15.67
C ARG A 4 4.29 12.18 15.63
N GLY A 5 3.80 11.55 16.70
CA GLY A 5 3.63 10.11 16.75
C GLY A 5 2.97 9.69 15.45
N ALA A 6 3.67 8.88 14.65
CA ALA A 6 3.14 8.38 13.40
C ALA A 6 1.74 7.83 13.68
N PRO A 7 0.73 8.14 12.83
CA PRO A 7 -0.61 7.63 13.04
C PRO A 7 -0.51 6.12 13.23
N HIS A 8 -1.01 5.64 14.38
CA HIS A 8 -1.01 4.22 14.71
C HIS A 8 -2.07 3.55 13.83
N LEU A 9 -1.70 3.28 12.58
CA LEU A 9 -2.54 2.61 11.60
C LEU A 9 -2.45 1.11 11.84
N ASP A 10 -3.57 0.44 12.10
CA ASP A 10 -3.63 -1.02 12.12
C ASP A 10 -4.04 -1.61 10.75
N LEU A 11 -4.04 -2.94 10.64
CA LEU A 11 -4.34 -3.62 9.37
C LEU A 11 -5.80 -3.43 8.94
N ASP A 12 -6.76 -3.39 9.86
CA ASP A 12 -8.17 -3.25 9.55
C ASP A 12 -8.48 -1.82 9.08
N GLU A 13 -7.90 -0.82 9.74
CA GLU A 13 -7.95 0.58 9.34
C GLU A 13 -7.31 0.79 7.95
N PHE A 14 -6.16 0.15 7.69
CA PHE A 14 -5.50 0.20 6.39
C PHE A 14 -6.39 -0.38 5.28
N LEU A 15 -7.02 -1.53 5.51
CA LEU A 15 -7.92 -2.13 4.53
C LEU A 15 -9.18 -1.30 4.33
N GLY A 16 -9.70 -0.68 5.39
CA GLY A 16 -10.83 0.24 5.33
C GLY A 16 -10.54 1.50 4.50
N MET A 17 -9.28 1.94 4.44
CA MET A 17 -8.84 3.10 3.66
C MET A 17 -8.76 2.83 2.16
N LEU A 18 -8.45 1.60 1.70
CA LEU A 18 -8.21 1.31 0.28
C LEU A 18 -9.31 1.82 -0.66
N PRO A 19 -10.62 1.63 -0.39
CA PRO A 19 -11.68 2.12 -1.26
C PRO A 19 -11.77 3.66 -1.35
N HIS A 20 -11.13 4.37 -0.43
CA HIS A 20 -11.17 5.83 -0.31
C HIS A 20 -9.93 6.51 -0.89
N LEU A 21 -8.92 5.76 -1.35
CA LEU A 21 -7.73 6.33 -1.98
C LEU A 21 -8.09 6.99 -3.31
N GLU A 22 -7.82 8.28 -3.41
CA GLU A 22 -8.03 9.09 -4.62
C GLU A 22 -6.80 9.05 -5.53
N SER A 23 -6.94 9.56 -6.76
CA SER A 23 -5.85 9.60 -7.74
C SER A 23 -4.60 10.31 -7.20
N ALA A 24 -4.78 11.35 -6.38
CA ALA A 24 -3.67 12.08 -5.77
C ALA A 24 -2.88 11.21 -4.78
N ASP A 25 -3.58 10.48 -3.91
CA ASP A 25 -2.96 9.57 -2.93
C ASP A 25 -2.21 8.45 -3.64
N LEU A 26 -2.81 7.86 -4.67
CA LEU A 26 -2.20 6.78 -5.45
C LEU A 26 -0.95 7.27 -6.21
N LEU A 27 -1.00 8.48 -6.77
CA LEU A 27 0.16 9.11 -7.40
C LEU A 27 1.29 9.37 -6.40
N ALA A 28 0.97 9.96 -5.24
CA ALA A 28 1.94 10.23 -4.18
C ALA A 28 2.58 8.93 -3.66
N LEU A 29 1.78 7.89 -3.45
CA LEU A 29 2.23 6.59 -3.01
C LEU A 29 3.19 5.95 -4.03
N SER A 30 2.81 5.94 -5.30
CA SER A 30 3.66 5.39 -6.37
C SER A 30 4.94 6.21 -6.57
N ALA A 31 4.88 7.54 -6.45
CA ALA A 31 6.05 8.41 -6.55
C ALA A 31 7.04 8.16 -5.41
N ALA A 32 6.57 8.17 -4.16
CA ALA A 32 7.40 7.89 -2.98
C ALA A 32 8.01 6.48 -3.03
N TYR A 33 7.25 5.52 -3.56
CA TYR A 33 7.76 4.18 -3.80
C TYR A 33 8.88 4.15 -4.85
N GLN A 34 8.75 4.88 -5.95
CA GLN A 34 9.76 4.92 -7.01
C GLN A 34 11.04 5.67 -6.61
N GLU A 35 10.91 6.75 -5.84
CA GLU A 35 12.03 7.57 -5.38
C GLU A 35 12.91 6.84 -4.34
N GLY A 36 12.30 5.98 -3.53
CA GLY A 36 13.02 5.28 -2.47
C GLY A 36 14.05 4.25 -2.98
N ASP A 37 15.00 3.90 -2.10
CA ASP A 37 16.02 2.87 -2.34
C ASP A 37 15.42 1.47 -2.58
N ALA A 38 15.55 0.97 -3.80
CA ALA A 38 15.08 -0.34 -4.22
C ALA A 38 15.86 -1.51 -3.56
N GLY A 39 17.14 -1.32 -3.27
CA GLY A 39 17.98 -2.30 -2.58
C GLY A 39 17.56 -2.48 -1.13
N ALA A 40 17.33 -1.37 -0.42
CA ALA A 40 16.81 -1.39 0.95
C ALA A 40 15.42 -2.06 1.02
N ARG A 41 14.51 -1.73 0.09
CA ARG A 41 13.21 -2.41 0.00
C ARG A 41 13.32 -3.90 -0.28
N ALA A 42 14.22 -4.33 -1.17
CA ALA A 42 14.42 -5.74 -1.46
C ALA A 42 14.95 -6.51 -0.23
N ALA A 43 15.86 -5.91 0.54
CA ALA A 43 16.34 -6.47 1.80
C ALA A 43 15.21 -6.61 2.83
N ALA A 44 14.41 -5.55 3.01
CA ALA A 44 13.27 -5.56 3.93
C ALA A 44 12.20 -6.58 3.54
N ARG A 45 11.91 -6.75 2.25
CA ARG A 45 11.00 -7.81 1.75
C ARG A 45 11.53 -9.22 1.99
N THR A 46 12.85 -9.40 1.91
CA THR A 46 13.50 -10.67 2.21
C THR A 46 13.35 -11.01 3.70
N GLU A 47 13.56 -10.02 4.57
CA GLU A 47 13.31 -10.17 6.00
C GLU A 47 11.83 -10.51 6.28
N ALA A 48 10.90 -9.81 5.64
CA ALA A 48 9.47 -10.06 5.79
C ALA A 48 9.05 -11.46 5.35
N SER A 49 9.59 -11.94 4.23
CA SER A 49 9.35 -13.31 3.76
C SER A 49 9.87 -14.35 4.77
N ALA A 50 11.05 -14.11 5.34
CA ALA A 50 11.60 -14.99 6.37
C ALA A 50 10.78 -14.97 7.67
N ALA A 51 10.28 -13.79 8.08
CA ALA A 51 9.42 -13.63 9.24
C ALA A 51 8.06 -14.33 9.06
N ALA A 52 7.42 -14.17 7.90
CA ALA A 52 6.15 -14.84 7.58
C ALA A 52 6.27 -16.38 7.65
N GLY A 53 7.39 -16.94 7.17
CA GLY A 53 7.67 -18.37 7.26
C GLY A 53 7.82 -18.86 8.71
N LYS A 54 8.49 -18.08 9.58
CA LYS A 54 8.66 -18.42 11.00
C LYS A 54 7.35 -18.33 11.79
N SER A 55 6.53 -17.32 11.50
CA SER A 55 5.27 -17.07 12.20
C SER A 55 4.10 -17.89 11.67
N ARG A 56 4.29 -18.71 10.63
CA ARG A 56 3.23 -19.47 9.92
C ARG A 56 2.10 -18.58 9.39
N LEU A 57 2.39 -17.31 9.12
CA LEU A 57 1.44 -16.33 8.58
C LEU A 57 1.44 -16.30 7.05
N GLY A 58 2.13 -17.25 6.39
CA GLY A 58 2.24 -17.30 4.92
C GLY A 58 0.90 -17.37 4.21
N ASP A 59 -0.05 -18.15 4.71
CA ASP A 59 -1.40 -18.27 4.12
C ASP A 59 -2.25 -17.00 4.33
N GLU A 60 -2.06 -16.32 5.46
CA GLU A 60 -2.74 -15.06 5.76
C GLU A 60 -2.19 -13.92 4.91
N LEU A 61 -0.86 -13.82 4.81
CA LEU A 61 -0.18 -12.89 3.92
C LEU A 61 -0.60 -13.12 2.46
N SER A 62 -0.67 -14.37 2.00
CA SER A 62 -1.08 -14.68 0.63
C SER A 62 -2.53 -14.26 0.35
N ARG A 63 -3.44 -14.47 1.31
CA ARG A 63 -4.84 -14.02 1.21
C ARG A 63 -4.92 -12.49 1.17
N LEU A 64 -4.20 -11.81 2.05
CA LEU A 64 -4.13 -10.35 2.11
C LEU A 64 -3.62 -9.74 0.80
N GLN A 65 -2.53 -10.29 0.26
CA GLN A 65 -1.98 -9.86 -1.03
C GLN A 65 -2.99 -10.09 -2.17
N GLY A 66 -3.68 -11.23 -2.17
CA GLY A 66 -4.75 -11.52 -3.12
C GLY A 66 -5.89 -10.50 -3.06
N SER A 67 -6.33 -10.10 -1.86
CA SER A 67 -7.38 -9.10 -1.67
C SER A 67 -6.98 -7.72 -2.21
N ILE A 68 -5.74 -7.28 -1.97
CA ILE A 68 -5.22 -6.00 -2.48
C ILE A 68 -5.12 -6.01 -4.00
N ILE A 69 -4.61 -7.09 -4.58
CA ILE A 69 -4.51 -7.25 -6.05
C ILE A 69 -5.91 -7.25 -6.68
N GLN A 70 -6.86 -7.98 -6.07
CA GLN A 70 -8.25 -8.02 -6.55
C GLN A 70 -8.92 -6.65 -6.47
N TRP A 71 -8.72 -5.91 -5.37
CA TRP A 71 -9.22 -4.54 -5.23
C TRP A 71 -8.63 -3.63 -6.33
N ALA A 72 -7.32 -3.67 -6.55
CA ALA A 72 -6.66 -2.84 -7.54
C ALA A 72 -7.16 -3.14 -8.97
N GLY A 73 -7.42 -4.42 -9.27
CA GLY A 73 -7.97 -4.86 -10.55
C GLY A 73 -9.48 -4.71 -10.69
N SER A 74 -10.20 -4.29 -9.65
CA SER A 74 -11.66 -4.18 -9.69
C SER A 74 -12.10 -2.89 -10.36
N ASP A 75 -12.98 -3.02 -11.36
CA ASP A 75 -13.80 -1.93 -11.90
C ASP A 75 -14.88 -1.56 -10.87
N VAL A 76 -14.47 -1.01 -9.71
CA VAL A 76 -15.41 -0.27 -8.87
C VAL A 76 -15.74 0.99 -9.63
N ALA A 77 -16.74 0.87 -10.51
CA ALA A 77 -17.35 1.96 -11.24
C ALA A 77 -17.72 3.04 -10.23
N ALA A 78 -16.98 4.15 -10.26
CA ALA A 78 -17.45 5.36 -9.60
C ALA A 78 -18.82 5.66 -10.22
N SER A 79 -19.87 5.52 -9.43
CA SER A 79 -21.25 5.75 -9.83
C SER A 79 -21.49 7.25 -10.02
N ALA A 80 -20.86 7.87 -11.02
CA ALA A 80 -21.12 9.23 -11.46
C ALA A 80 -20.32 9.52 -12.73
N ALA A 81 -20.91 9.30 -13.92
CA ALA A 81 -20.76 10.15 -15.10
C ALA A 81 -21.21 9.42 -16.38
N TRP A 82 -22.53 9.42 -16.60
CA TRP A 82 -23.09 9.46 -17.94
C TRP A 82 -22.73 10.80 -18.60
N THR A 83 -21.46 10.98 -19.00
CA THR A 83 -21.07 12.13 -19.82
C THR A 83 -20.22 11.68 -20.98
N PHE A 84 -20.77 11.92 -22.16
CA PHE A 84 -20.18 11.69 -23.47
C PHE A 84 -18.80 12.34 -23.62
N ALA A 85 -17.94 11.62 -24.36
CA ALA A 85 -16.72 12.06 -25.03
C ALA A 85 -15.43 12.19 -24.20
N SER A 86 -14.37 11.56 -24.73
CA SER A 86 -12.94 11.86 -24.50
C SER A 86 -12.30 11.27 -23.23
N VAL A 87 -11.41 10.28 -23.40
CA VAL A 87 -10.55 9.61 -22.38
C VAL A 87 -11.33 9.04 -21.19
N ARG A 88 -11.41 7.71 -21.06
CA ARG A 88 -12.16 7.09 -19.96
C ARG A 88 -11.46 7.39 -18.61
N PRO A 89 -12.02 8.27 -17.75
CA PRO A 89 -11.39 8.61 -16.46
C PRO A 89 -11.22 7.37 -15.56
N ASP A 90 -12.08 6.36 -15.75
CA ASP A 90 -12.01 5.07 -15.06
C ASP A 90 -10.71 4.31 -15.34
N GLN A 91 -10.13 4.47 -16.54
CA GLN A 91 -8.90 3.77 -16.93
C GLN A 91 -7.66 4.35 -16.27
N VAL A 92 -7.63 5.67 -16.07
CA VAL A 92 -6.53 6.34 -15.35
C VAL A 92 -6.52 5.91 -13.88
N LEU A 93 -7.68 5.91 -13.22
CA LEU A 93 -7.77 5.47 -11.83
C LEU A 93 -7.39 3.99 -11.67
N HIS A 94 -7.80 3.13 -12.60
CA HIS A 94 -7.38 1.74 -12.65
C HIS A 94 -5.85 1.60 -12.74
N ASP A 95 -5.22 2.29 -13.70
CA ASP A 95 -3.76 2.24 -13.88
C ASP A 95 -3.01 2.73 -12.63
N LEU A 96 -3.53 3.77 -11.96
CA LEU A 96 -2.97 4.27 -10.70
C LEU A 96 -3.07 3.25 -9.57
N ARG A 97 -4.23 2.57 -9.43
CA ARG A 97 -4.38 1.49 -8.44
C ARG A 97 -3.40 0.36 -8.68
N VAL A 98 -3.24 -0.06 -9.94
CA VAL A 98 -2.27 -1.11 -10.31
C VAL A 98 -0.83 -0.69 -10.00
N GLN A 99 -0.46 0.57 -10.28
CA GLN A 99 0.87 1.11 -9.95
C GLN A 99 1.10 1.26 -8.44
N ALA A 100 0.04 1.43 -7.66
CA ALA A 100 0.07 1.51 -6.20
C ALA A 100 0.14 0.14 -5.52
N VAL A 101 -0.09 -0.97 -6.23
CA VAL A 101 -0.07 -2.31 -5.63
C VAL A 101 1.24 -2.60 -4.88
N PRO A 102 2.45 -2.42 -5.46
CA PRO A 102 3.69 -2.75 -4.75
C PRO A 102 3.86 -2.06 -3.39
N PRO A 103 3.69 -0.72 -3.24
CA PRO A 103 3.75 -0.09 -1.91
C PRO A 103 2.61 -0.51 -0.98
N LEU A 104 1.40 -0.77 -1.49
CA LEU A 104 0.29 -1.25 -0.66
C LEU A 104 0.56 -2.64 -0.08
N LEU A 105 1.16 -3.54 -0.87
CA LEU A 105 1.55 -4.86 -0.39
C LEU A 105 2.66 -4.79 0.66
N ASP A 106 3.61 -3.86 0.50
CA ASP A 106 4.68 -3.63 1.49
C ASP A 106 4.10 -3.17 2.82
N ALA A 107 3.18 -2.18 2.79
CA ALA A 107 2.50 -1.70 3.97
C ALA A 107 1.68 -2.81 4.67
N ALA A 108 0.86 -3.53 3.91
CA ALA A 108 0.06 -4.63 4.44
C ALA A 108 0.91 -5.73 5.09
N THR A 109 2.08 -6.02 4.49
CA THR A 109 3.04 -6.97 5.03
C THR A 109 3.61 -6.51 6.37
N VAL A 110 3.96 -5.22 6.49
CA VAL A 110 4.43 -4.66 7.75
C VAL A 110 3.35 -4.67 8.82
N LEU A 111 2.12 -4.26 8.48
CA LEU A 111 1.02 -4.21 9.43
C LEU A 111 0.65 -5.60 9.96
N LEU A 112 0.76 -6.64 9.11
CA LEU A 112 0.52 -8.02 9.52
C LEU A 112 1.67 -8.60 10.37
N LEU A 113 2.92 -8.34 9.99
CA LEU A 113 4.09 -8.96 10.64
C LEU A 113 4.66 -8.12 11.79
N GLY A 114 4.29 -6.85 11.90
CA GLY A 114 4.79 -5.79 12.78
C GLY A 114 5.94 -6.17 13.70
N PRO A 115 5.69 -6.78 14.87
CA PRO A 115 6.72 -7.07 15.87
C PRO A 115 7.84 -8.02 15.41
N ALA A 116 7.61 -8.80 14.34
CA ALA A 116 8.56 -9.76 13.80
C ALA A 116 9.58 -9.14 12.83
N LEU A 117 9.41 -7.87 12.46
CA LEU A 117 10.31 -7.12 11.58
C LEU A 117 11.17 -6.15 12.38
N SER A 118 12.42 -5.96 11.94
CA SER A 118 13.26 -4.87 12.40
C SER A 118 12.60 -3.51 12.16
N GLU A 119 12.89 -2.55 13.03
CA GLU A 119 12.39 -1.17 12.89
C GLU A 119 12.80 -0.56 11.54
N GLU A 120 14.04 -0.77 11.11
CA GLU A 120 14.53 -0.31 9.80
C GLU A 120 13.72 -0.88 8.62
N SER A 121 13.39 -2.18 8.64
CA SER A 121 12.56 -2.79 7.60
C SER A 121 11.12 -2.31 7.63
N ARG A 122 10.55 -2.09 8.83
CA ARG A 122 9.21 -1.52 8.97
C ARG A 122 9.15 -0.12 8.38
N ASP A 123 10.10 0.74 8.76
CA ASP A 123 10.15 2.12 8.29
C ASP A 123 10.38 2.18 6.78
N THR A 124 11.28 1.33 6.26
CA THR A 124 11.58 1.26 4.82
C THR A 124 10.34 0.91 3.98
N LEU A 125 9.55 -0.06 4.46
CA LEU A 125 8.38 -0.57 3.74
C LEU A 125 7.13 0.30 3.95
N LEU A 126 6.99 0.97 5.11
CA LEU A 126 5.88 1.89 5.38
C LEU A 126 6.09 3.30 4.84
N ARG A 127 7.34 3.71 4.58
CA ARG A 127 7.65 5.08 4.13
C ARG A 127 6.75 5.57 2.99
N PRO A 128 6.50 4.82 1.90
CA PRO A 128 5.62 5.30 0.82
C PRO A 128 4.22 5.64 1.32
N LEU A 129 3.66 4.82 2.21
CA LEU A 129 2.33 5.02 2.78
C LEU A 129 2.28 6.32 3.61
N TRP A 130 3.26 6.53 4.48
CA TRP A 130 3.32 7.76 5.28
C TRP A 130 3.54 9.00 4.41
N SER A 131 4.33 8.91 3.33
CA SER A 131 4.47 10.03 2.39
C SER A 131 3.15 10.40 1.71
N ALA A 132 2.26 9.43 1.45
CA ALA A 132 0.98 9.69 0.80
C ALA A 132 -0.12 10.16 1.78
N VAL A 133 -0.16 9.65 3.01
CA VAL A 133 -1.28 9.90 3.96
C VAL A 133 -1.01 11.08 4.92
N THR A 134 0.23 11.59 4.97
CA THR A 134 0.64 12.62 5.95
C THR A 134 0.90 14.01 5.34
N GLU A 135 0.70 14.19 4.03
CA GLU A 135 0.79 15.51 3.38
C GLU A 135 -0.62 16.14 3.19
N PRO A 136 -0.95 17.24 3.88
CA PRO A 136 -2.14 18.06 3.63
C PRO A 136 -1.98 19.05 2.47
#